data_AF-K6V350-F1
#
_entry.id   AF-K6V350-F1
#
_cell.length_a   1.000
_cell.length_b   1.000
_cell.length_c   1.000
_cell.angle_alpha   90.00
_cell.angle_beta   90.00
_cell.angle_gamma   90.00
#
_symmetry.space_group_name_H-M   'P 1'
#
loop_
_entity.id
_entity.type
_entity.pdbx_description
1 polymer ?
#
loop_
_entity_poly.entity_id
_entity_poly.type
_entity_poly.pdbx_seq_one_letter_code
_entity_poly.pdbx_strand_id
1 'polypeptide(L)'
;MNANIKEENYYDICSNFLSNNKEHCEDYILCIMITRNLINLSKLNENERIEHCHYFIHWLYDKIGTIYSKSTNTIQDKITVNKIFNVSYMILQKLGINDCYYDVINLDIVQNKERKYLHDYFDNYKNIESNASDNNKCEQYCKLIIYINDLYKKYIEKCCTYYSNDEYSDYCKYFFKCDQNYNPYKLYTKLNCSKVLSSDNEKMEEVKITLVQDYYKVNIN
;
A
#
# COMPACT_ATOMS: atom_id res chain seq x y z
N MET A 1 -24.95 14.71 -9.57
CA MET A 1 -26.32 14.22 -9.29
C MET A 1 -26.28 13.59 -7.91
N ASN A 2 -26.70 14.31 -6.88
CA ASN A 2 -26.78 13.79 -5.51
C ASN A 2 -28.13 13.11 -5.36
N ALA A 3 -28.23 11.86 -5.81
CA ALA A 3 -29.34 11.03 -5.39
C ALA A 3 -29.16 10.78 -3.88
N ASN A 4 -30.19 11.05 -3.09
CA ASN A 4 -30.31 10.54 -1.73
C ASN A 4 -30.39 9.00 -1.79
N ILE A 5 -29.24 8.34 -1.88
CA ILE A 5 -29.14 6.89 -1.95
C ILE A 5 -29.13 6.39 -0.50
N LYS A 6 -30.21 5.71 -0.10
CA LYS A 6 -30.29 5.05 1.21
C LYS A 6 -29.20 3.99 1.30
N GLU A 7 -28.45 3.96 2.40
CA GLU A 7 -27.35 3.01 2.65
C GLU A 7 -27.79 1.54 2.43
N GLU A 8 -29.08 1.24 2.61
CA GLU A 8 -29.75 -0.05 2.32
C GLU A 8 -29.48 -0.61 0.91
N ASN A 9 -29.42 0.23 -0.13
CA ASN A 9 -29.26 -0.21 -1.53
C ASN A 9 -27.85 -0.77 -1.82
N TYR A 10 -26.85 -0.42 -1.01
CA TYR A 10 -25.50 -0.94 -1.19
C TYR A 10 -25.33 -2.33 -0.58
N TYR A 11 -26.08 -2.65 0.48
CA TYR A 11 -26.09 -3.99 1.05
C TYR A 11 -26.77 -5.02 0.15
N ASP A 12 -27.73 -4.57 -0.68
CA ASP A 12 -28.31 -5.40 -1.73
C ASP A 12 -27.28 -5.82 -2.79
N ILE A 13 -26.21 -5.03 -3.01
CA ILE A 13 -25.11 -5.43 -3.89
C ILE A 13 -24.41 -6.66 -3.33
N CYS A 14 -24.13 -6.69 -2.03
CA CYS A 14 -23.56 -7.87 -1.37
C CYS A 14 -24.47 -9.08 -1.48
N SER A 15 -25.77 -8.90 -1.24
CA SER A 15 -26.76 -9.98 -1.31
C SER A 15 -26.89 -10.57 -2.72
N ASN A 16 -26.99 -9.72 -3.76
CA ASN A 16 -27.07 -10.15 -5.16
C ASN A 16 -25.77 -10.79 -5.66
N PHE A 17 -24.65 -10.41 -5.07
CA PHE A 17 -23.36 -10.96 -5.43
C PHE A 17 -23.12 -12.37 -4.86
N LEU A 18 -23.68 -12.61 -3.67
CA LEU A 18 -23.49 -13.84 -2.91
C LEU A 18 -24.64 -14.84 -3.09
N SER A 19 -25.62 -14.51 -3.94
CA SER A 19 -26.86 -15.26 -4.16
C SER A 19 -26.71 -16.59 -4.90
N ASN A 20 -25.58 -17.30 -4.74
CA ASN A 20 -25.39 -18.66 -5.24
C ASN A 20 -24.71 -19.63 -4.25
N ASN A 21 -24.27 -19.21 -3.06
CA ASN A 21 -23.72 -20.14 -2.06
C ASN A 21 -24.08 -19.70 -0.64
N LYS A 22 -24.98 -20.44 0.02
CA LYS A 22 -25.29 -20.29 1.45
C LYS A 22 -24.11 -20.66 2.38
N GLU A 23 -22.95 -20.99 1.83
CA GLU A 23 -21.81 -21.57 2.58
C GLU A 23 -20.72 -20.58 3.00
N HIS A 24 -20.75 -19.30 2.60
CA HIS A 24 -19.66 -18.36 2.91
C HIS A 24 -20.12 -17.09 3.62
N CYS A 25 -20.48 -17.23 4.91
CA CYS A 25 -20.77 -16.09 5.78
C CYS A 25 -19.61 -15.07 5.84
N GLU A 26 -18.36 -15.54 5.72
CA GLU A 26 -17.16 -14.69 5.72
C GLU A 26 -17.13 -13.72 4.52
N ASP A 27 -17.45 -14.21 3.33
CA ASP A 27 -17.52 -13.40 2.11
C ASP A 27 -18.58 -12.30 2.24
N TYR A 28 -19.75 -12.65 2.80
CA TYR A 28 -20.83 -11.70 3.09
C TYR A 28 -20.37 -10.63 4.07
N ILE A 29 -19.77 -11.03 5.19
CA ILE A 29 -19.27 -10.10 6.20
C ILE A 29 -18.20 -9.17 5.60
N LEU A 30 -17.25 -9.70 4.82
CA LEU A 30 -16.23 -8.90 4.15
C LEU A 30 -16.86 -7.90 3.18
N CYS A 31 -17.86 -8.31 2.40
CA CYS A 31 -18.57 -7.41 1.50
C CYS A 31 -19.27 -6.26 2.24
N ILE A 32 -19.92 -6.54 3.37
CA ILE A 32 -20.54 -5.52 4.22
C ILE A 32 -19.49 -4.54 4.75
N MET A 33 -18.32 -5.03 5.17
CA MET A 33 -17.21 -4.18 5.65
C MET A 33 -16.67 -3.29 4.53
N ILE A 34 -16.44 -3.85 3.34
CA ILE A 34 -16.03 -3.10 2.14
C ILE A 34 -17.05 -1.99 1.87
N THR A 35 -18.33 -2.33 1.81
CA THR A 35 -19.41 -1.38 1.54
C THR A 35 -19.39 -0.21 2.53
N ARG A 36 -19.28 -0.51 3.83
CA ARG A 36 -19.21 0.53 4.88
C ARG A 36 -17.99 1.43 4.73
N ASN A 37 -16.81 0.86 4.48
CA ASN A 37 -15.60 1.65 4.28
C ASN A 37 -15.73 2.56 3.06
N LEU A 38 -16.21 2.06 1.93
CA LEU A 38 -16.38 2.85 0.70
C LEU A 38 -17.42 3.96 0.86
N ILE A 39 -18.53 3.72 1.56
CA ILE A 39 -19.52 4.76 1.90
C ILE A 39 -18.91 5.85 2.80
N ASN A 40 -18.00 5.48 3.71
CA ASN A 40 -17.33 6.48 4.54
C ASN A 40 -16.32 7.29 3.72
N LEU A 41 -15.57 6.65 2.82
CA LEU A 41 -14.65 7.33 1.90
C LEU A 41 -15.39 8.34 1.02
N SER A 42 -16.60 8.02 0.54
CA SER A 42 -17.37 8.94 -0.31
C SER A 42 -17.86 10.21 0.38
N LYS A 43 -17.78 10.27 1.72
CA LYS A 43 -18.11 11.46 2.51
C LYS A 43 -16.94 12.43 2.66
N LEU A 44 -15.71 12.01 2.29
CA LEU A 44 -14.49 12.83 2.39
C LEU A 44 -14.32 13.75 1.18
N ASN A 45 -13.56 14.83 1.35
CA ASN A 45 -13.12 15.66 0.22
C ASN A 45 -12.08 14.90 -0.63
N GLU A 46 -11.81 15.35 -1.85
CA GLU A 46 -10.98 14.61 -2.82
C GLU A 46 -9.58 14.26 -2.32
N ASN A 47 -8.86 15.21 -1.73
CA ASN A 47 -7.49 14.97 -1.26
C ASN A 47 -7.46 13.96 -0.11
N GLU A 48 -8.32 14.15 0.89
CA GLU A 48 -8.46 13.21 2.00
C GLU A 48 -8.92 11.83 1.51
N ARG A 49 -9.83 11.80 0.55
CA ARG A 49 -10.36 10.56 0.00
C ARG A 49 -9.26 9.75 -0.69
N ILE A 50 -8.43 10.37 -1.53
CA ILE A 50 -7.30 9.69 -2.21
C ILE A 50 -6.36 9.05 -1.19
N GLU A 51 -5.94 9.79 -0.17
CA GLU A 51 -5.08 9.25 0.90
C GLU A 51 -5.73 8.05 1.59
N HIS A 52 -6.99 8.18 2.01
CA HIS A 52 -7.71 7.11 2.67
C HIS A 52 -8.04 5.92 1.75
N CYS A 53 -8.13 6.13 0.43
CA CYS A 53 -8.29 5.07 -0.56
C CYS A 53 -7.03 4.21 -0.66
N HIS A 54 -5.84 4.80 -0.53
CA HIS A 54 -4.58 4.05 -0.48
C HIS A 54 -4.53 3.14 0.77
N TYR A 55 -4.97 3.64 1.94
CA TYR A 55 -5.13 2.80 3.13
C TYR A 55 -6.14 1.67 2.92
N PHE A 56 -7.29 1.98 2.32
CA PHE A 56 -8.35 1.01 2.08
C PHE A 56 -7.87 -0.16 1.22
N ILE A 57 -7.11 0.09 0.16
CA ILE A 57 -6.64 -1.01 -0.70
C ILE A 57 -5.68 -1.94 0.03
N HIS A 58 -4.75 -1.42 0.83
CA HIS A 58 -3.86 -2.25 1.67
C HIS A 58 -4.64 -3.04 2.73
N TRP A 59 -5.64 -2.42 3.35
CA TRP A 59 -6.54 -3.10 4.27
C TRP A 59 -7.32 -4.24 3.60
N LEU A 60 -7.81 -4.03 2.38
CA LEU A 60 -8.55 -5.03 1.62
C LEU A 60 -7.66 -6.24 1.29
N TYR A 61 -6.44 -6.02 0.80
CA TYR A 61 -5.49 -7.10 0.54
C TYR A 61 -5.11 -7.88 1.80
N ASP A 62 -4.94 -7.20 2.93
CA ASP A 62 -4.63 -7.84 4.22
C ASP A 62 -5.78 -8.75 4.69
N LYS A 63 -7.03 -8.27 4.55
CA LYS A 63 -8.24 -9.06 4.84
C LYS A 63 -8.38 -10.27 3.92
N ILE A 64 -8.18 -10.07 2.62
CA ILE A 64 -8.21 -11.14 1.62
C ILE A 64 -7.12 -12.18 1.91
N GLY A 65 -5.89 -11.74 2.20
CA GLY A 65 -4.81 -12.64 2.60
C GLY A 65 -5.21 -13.47 3.82
N THR A 66 -5.69 -12.81 4.87
CA THR A 66 -6.09 -13.48 6.12
C THR A 66 -7.18 -14.55 5.89
N ILE A 67 -8.20 -14.25 5.08
CA ILE A 67 -9.33 -15.15 4.84
C ILE A 67 -8.95 -16.27 3.87
N TYR A 68 -8.31 -15.94 2.74
CA TYR A 68 -8.15 -16.88 1.61
C TYR A 68 -6.77 -17.53 1.49
N SER A 69 -5.77 -17.11 2.28
CA SER A 69 -4.44 -17.74 2.25
C SER A 69 -4.28 -18.94 3.16
N LYS A 70 -5.12 -19.04 4.20
CA LYS A 70 -4.95 -19.99 5.29
C LYS A 70 -3.46 -20.04 5.72
N SER A 71 -2.91 -21.23 5.94
CA SER A 71 -1.52 -21.46 6.35
C SER A 71 -0.49 -21.52 5.20
N THR A 72 -0.89 -21.36 3.94
CA THR A 72 0.00 -21.62 2.78
C THR A 72 0.61 -20.37 2.14
N ASN A 73 0.38 -19.18 2.72
CA ASN A 73 0.81 -17.88 2.17
C ASN A 73 0.42 -17.65 0.68
N THR A 74 -0.57 -18.38 0.20
CA THR A 74 -0.99 -18.41 -1.22
C THR A 74 -2.51 -18.39 -1.29
N ILE A 75 -3.06 -17.45 -2.08
CA ILE A 75 -4.51 -17.35 -2.30
C ILE A 75 -4.97 -18.53 -3.15
N GLN A 76 -5.70 -19.45 -2.53
CA GLN A 76 -6.24 -20.65 -3.19
C GLN A 76 -7.49 -20.32 -4.00
N ASP A 77 -8.43 -19.59 -3.41
CA ASP A 77 -9.69 -19.23 -4.07
C ASP A 77 -9.62 -17.88 -4.79
N LYS A 78 -8.86 -17.87 -5.91
CA LYS A 78 -8.72 -16.67 -6.75
C LYS A 78 -10.04 -16.21 -7.36
N ILE A 79 -11.00 -17.13 -7.58
CA ILE A 79 -12.29 -16.81 -8.19
C ILE A 79 -13.10 -15.95 -7.22
N THR A 80 -13.23 -16.38 -5.97
CA THR A 80 -13.94 -15.62 -4.93
C THR A 80 -13.26 -14.30 -4.61
N VAL A 81 -11.92 -14.26 -4.63
CA VAL A 81 -11.17 -13.03 -4.44
C VAL A 81 -11.39 -12.02 -5.56
N ASN A 82 -11.30 -12.43 -6.83
CA ASN A 82 -11.59 -11.55 -7.97
C ASN A 82 -13.03 -11.01 -7.91
N LYS A 83 -13.92 -11.88 -7.46
CA LYS A 83 -15.31 -11.55 -7.20
C LYS A 83 -15.45 -10.41 -6.17
N ILE A 84 -14.74 -10.46 -5.04
CA ILE A 84 -14.72 -9.38 -4.04
C ILE A 84 -14.19 -8.06 -4.61
N PHE A 85 -13.14 -8.09 -5.42
CA PHE A 85 -12.63 -6.89 -6.09
C PHE A 85 -13.65 -6.29 -7.04
N ASN A 86 -14.37 -7.11 -7.80
CA ASN A 86 -15.45 -6.65 -8.68
C ASN A 86 -16.57 -5.96 -7.89
N VAL A 87 -16.98 -6.50 -6.74
CA VAL A 87 -17.97 -5.85 -5.88
C VAL A 87 -17.48 -4.49 -5.40
N SER A 88 -16.23 -4.43 -4.93
CA SER A 88 -15.62 -3.18 -4.49
C SER A 88 -15.68 -2.13 -5.60
N TYR A 89 -15.32 -2.51 -6.83
CA TYR A 89 -15.38 -1.64 -8.00
C TYR A 89 -16.81 -1.20 -8.36
N MET A 90 -17.79 -2.10 -8.31
CA MET A 90 -19.20 -1.77 -8.53
C MET A 90 -19.73 -0.76 -7.50
N ILE A 91 -19.32 -0.88 -6.23
CA ILE A 91 -19.70 0.06 -5.17
C ILE A 91 -19.06 1.42 -5.43
N LEU A 92 -17.76 1.47 -5.75
CA LEU A 92 -17.06 2.71 -6.09
C LEU A 92 -17.74 3.45 -7.26
N GLN A 93 -18.12 2.74 -8.33
CA GLN A 93 -18.87 3.28 -9.46
C GLN A 93 -20.20 3.89 -9.04
N LYS A 94 -21.00 3.16 -8.24
CA LYS A 94 -22.30 3.64 -7.77
C LYS A 94 -22.18 4.86 -6.84
N LEU A 95 -21.08 4.95 -6.10
CA LEU A 95 -20.77 6.10 -5.24
C LEU A 95 -20.20 7.30 -6.03
N GLY A 96 -19.74 7.08 -7.26
CA GLY A 96 -19.16 8.13 -8.12
C GLY A 96 -17.77 8.60 -7.67
N ILE A 97 -17.04 7.79 -6.90
CA ILE A 97 -15.71 8.14 -6.35
C ILE A 97 -14.57 7.53 -7.19
N ASN A 98 -14.42 8.04 -8.42
CA ASN A 98 -13.47 7.52 -9.40
C ASN A 98 -11.99 7.71 -9.01
N ASP A 99 -11.70 8.69 -8.17
CA ASP A 99 -10.36 8.96 -7.62
C ASP A 99 -9.88 7.87 -6.65
N CYS A 100 -10.80 7.02 -6.18
CA CYS A 100 -10.51 5.85 -5.37
C CYS A 100 -10.27 4.59 -6.21
N TYR A 101 -10.32 4.68 -7.54
CA TYR A 101 -10.03 3.55 -8.39
C TYR A 101 -8.56 3.16 -8.24
N TYR A 102 -8.35 1.88 -8.02
CA TYR A 102 -7.03 1.27 -7.92
C TYR A 102 -6.90 0.22 -8.99
N ASP A 103 -5.70 0.10 -9.54
CA ASP A 103 -5.37 -1.06 -10.34
C ASP A 103 -5.37 -2.28 -9.41
N VAL A 104 -6.06 -3.34 -9.82
CA VAL A 104 -6.01 -4.61 -9.07
C VAL A 104 -4.57 -5.09 -9.13
N ILE A 105 -3.89 -4.88 -8.01
CA ILE A 105 -2.56 -5.38 -7.72
C ILE A 105 -2.62 -6.92 -7.73
N ASN A 106 -1.51 -7.58 -8.07
CA ASN A 106 -1.47 -9.04 -8.06
C ASN A 106 -1.90 -9.63 -6.68
N LEU A 107 -2.35 -10.87 -6.70
CA LEU A 107 -2.78 -11.62 -5.51
C LEU A 107 -1.61 -12.23 -4.72
N ASP A 108 -0.38 -11.72 -4.90
CA ASP A 108 0.79 -12.17 -4.15
C ASP A 108 0.80 -11.52 -2.77
N ILE A 109 0.53 -12.32 -1.75
CA ILE A 109 0.41 -11.89 -0.36
C ILE A 109 1.71 -11.32 0.17
N VAL A 110 2.85 -11.90 -0.21
CA VAL A 110 4.16 -11.45 0.24
C VAL A 110 4.40 -10.06 -0.32
N GLN A 111 4.20 -9.87 -1.63
CA GLN A 111 4.35 -8.55 -2.25
C GLN A 111 3.36 -7.53 -1.69
N ASN A 112 2.12 -7.92 -1.39
CA ASN A 112 1.13 -7.01 -0.82
C ASN A 112 1.49 -6.59 0.61
N LYS A 113 2.09 -7.47 1.42
CA LYS A 113 2.65 -7.09 2.72
C LYS A 113 3.81 -6.11 2.57
N GLU A 114 4.73 -6.35 1.63
CA GLU A 114 5.84 -5.44 1.36
C GLU A 114 5.35 -4.05 0.90
N ARG A 115 4.37 -4.01 -0.01
CA ARG A 115 3.71 -2.76 -0.45
C ARG A 115 3.08 -2.01 0.72
N LYS A 116 2.37 -2.72 1.61
CA LYS A 116 1.79 -2.12 2.82
C LYS A 116 2.86 -1.54 3.74
N TYR A 117 3.96 -2.26 3.97
CA TYR A 117 5.08 -1.73 4.78
C TYR A 117 5.69 -0.46 4.18
N LEU A 118 5.86 -0.41 2.86
CA LEU A 118 6.33 0.79 2.15
C LEU A 118 5.33 1.94 2.30
N HIS A 119 4.05 1.70 2.05
CA HIS A 119 2.99 2.68 2.24
C HIS A 119 2.99 3.27 3.66
N ASP A 120 2.95 2.41 4.68
CA ASP A 120 2.92 2.82 6.07
C ASP A 120 4.17 3.61 6.45
N TYR A 121 5.34 3.25 5.91
CA TYR A 121 6.57 4.00 6.08
C TYR A 121 6.48 5.42 5.49
N PHE A 122 6.02 5.56 4.25
CA PHE A 122 5.96 6.85 3.57
C PHE A 122 4.96 7.81 4.22
N ASP A 123 3.88 7.29 4.78
CA ASP A 123 2.87 8.11 5.45
C ASP A 123 3.26 8.45 6.89
N ASN A 124 3.94 7.54 7.58
CA ASN A 124 4.44 7.80 8.93
C ASN A 124 5.84 8.42 8.96
N TYR A 125 6.45 8.74 7.82
CA TYR A 125 7.83 9.23 7.75
C TYR A 125 8.09 10.40 8.71
N LYS A 126 7.25 11.45 8.66
CA LYS A 126 7.38 12.63 9.55
C LYS A 126 7.18 12.28 11.02
N ASN A 127 6.27 11.35 11.31
CA ASN A 127 6.04 10.87 12.67
C ASN A 127 7.26 10.11 13.20
N ILE A 128 7.84 9.20 12.41
CA ILE A 128 9.08 8.48 12.74
C ILE A 128 10.23 9.47 12.95
N GLU A 129 10.34 10.45 12.05
CA GLU A 129 11.34 11.50 12.11
C GLU A 129 11.29 12.32 13.41
N SER A 130 10.08 12.67 13.86
CA SER A 130 9.87 13.45 15.09
C SER A 130 10.08 12.65 16.38
N ASN A 131 9.74 11.36 16.38
CA ASN A 131 9.87 10.46 17.52
C ASN A 131 11.31 9.95 17.75
N ALA A 132 12.28 10.44 16.97
CA ALA A 132 13.71 10.22 17.12
C ALA A 132 14.27 10.52 18.52
N SER A 133 13.55 11.31 19.31
CA SER A 133 13.95 11.78 20.63
C SER A 133 13.53 10.85 21.78
N ASP A 134 12.71 9.83 21.52
CA ASP A 134 12.26 8.87 22.53
C ASP A 134 13.12 7.58 22.51
N ASN A 135 14.11 7.55 23.40
CA ASN A 135 15.15 6.50 23.46
C ASN A 135 14.61 5.06 23.55
N ASN A 136 13.42 4.84 24.12
CA ASN A 136 12.92 3.49 24.37
C ASN A 136 12.42 2.75 23.10
N LYS A 137 12.17 3.44 21.99
CA LYS A 137 11.69 2.83 20.73
C LYS A 137 12.72 2.82 19.61
N CYS A 138 13.90 3.40 19.84
CA CYS A 138 14.89 3.66 18.80
C CYS A 138 15.39 2.37 18.11
N GLU A 139 15.63 1.29 18.85
CA GLU A 139 16.10 0.02 18.27
C GLU A 139 15.07 -0.61 17.32
N GLN A 140 13.79 -0.60 17.69
CA GLN A 140 12.71 -1.14 16.87
C GLN A 140 12.53 -0.33 15.58
N TYR A 141 12.59 1.01 15.68
CA TYR A 141 12.57 1.87 14.49
C TYR A 141 13.77 1.61 13.58
N CYS A 142 14.96 1.44 14.12
CA CYS A 142 16.15 1.14 13.32
C CYS A 142 16.05 -0.21 12.59
N LYS A 143 15.52 -1.26 13.25
CA LYS A 143 15.25 -2.55 12.59
C LYS A 143 14.22 -2.41 11.47
N LEU A 144 13.14 -1.65 11.71
CA LEU A 144 12.13 -1.37 10.69
C LEU A 144 12.74 -0.62 9.50
N ILE A 145 13.54 0.43 9.73
CA ILE A 145 14.16 1.23 8.67
C ILE A 145 15.08 0.38 7.79
N ILE A 146 15.87 -0.54 8.38
CA ILE A 146 16.70 -1.48 7.61
C ILE A 146 15.83 -2.35 6.70
N TYR A 147 14.77 -2.94 7.25
CA TYR A 147 13.86 -3.75 6.46
C TYR A 147 13.19 -2.95 5.34
N ILE A 148 12.73 -1.72 5.63
CA ILE A 148 12.18 -0.82 4.62
C ILE A 148 13.22 -0.46 3.56
N ASN A 149 14.50 -0.32 3.89
CA ASN A 149 15.55 -0.04 2.92
C ASN A 149 15.72 -1.17 1.90
N ASP A 150 15.62 -2.42 2.34
CA ASP A 150 15.66 -3.58 1.44
C ASP A 150 14.46 -3.59 0.49
N LEU A 151 13.27 -3.24 1.00
CA LEU A 151 12.08 -3.06 0.16
C LEU A 151 12.23 -1.87 -0.79
N TYR A 152 12.77 -0.74 -0.32
CA TYR A 152 12.99 0.45 -1.13
C TYR A 152 13.90 0.14 -2.32
N LYS A 153 15.01 -0.57 -2.11
CA LYS A 153 15.88 -1.10 -3.18
C LYS A 153 15.12 -1.98 -4.17
N LYS A 154 14.28 -2.90 -3.67
CA LYS A 154 13.52 -3.85 -4.50
C LYS A 154 12.51 -3.17 -5.43
N TYR A 155 11.96 -2.03 -5.03
CA TYR A 155 10.84 -1.37 -5.71
C TYR A 155 11.22 -0.08 -6.45
N ILE A 156 12.27 0.64 -6.06
CA ILE A 156 12.58 1.96 -6.63
C ILE A 156 12.72 1.96 -8.15
N GLU A 157 13.49 1.04 -8.74
CA GLU A 157 13.68 0.99 -10.20
C GLU A 157 12.44 0.49 -10.96
N LYS A 158 11.53 -0.22 -10.28
CA LYS A 158 10.27 -0.70 -10.87
C LYS A 158 9.18 0.37 -10.82
N CYS A 159 9.25 1.23 -9.81
CA CYS A 159 8.23 2.22 -9.52
C CYS A 159 8.58 3.61 -10.03
N CYS A 160 9.86 3.90 -10.22
CA CYS A 160 10.36 5.22 -10.51
C CYS A 160 11.27 5.22 -11.74
N THR A 161 11.07 6.17 -12.63
CA THR A 161 12.01 6.47 -13.72
C THR A 161 12.48 7.91 -13.58
N TYR A 162 13.77 8.10 -13.35
CA TYR A 162 14.37 9.42 -13.11
C TYR A 162 15.01 9.98 -14.37
N TYR A 163 14.53 11.14 -14.81
CA TYR A 163 15.13 11.93 -15.89
C TYR A 163 16.16 12.92 -15.31
N SER A 164 15.90 13.41 -14.10
CA SER A 164 16.84 14.12 -13.23
C SER A 164 16.54 13.79 -11.76
N ASN A 165 17.23 14.44 -10.82
CA ASN A 165 16.95 14.26 -9.39
C ASN A 165 15.55 14.75 -8.98
N ASP A 166 15.02 15.77 -9.68
CA ASP A 166 13.75 16.42 -9.36
C ASP A 166 12.63 16.08 -10.38
N GLU A 167 12.99 15.43 -11.50
CA GLU A 167 12.06 15.06 -12.56
C GLU A 167 12.01 13.54 -12.72
N TYR A 168 10.87 12.95 -12.36
CA TYR A 168 10.66 11.52 -12.40
C TYR A 168 9.20 11.15 -12.70
N SER A 169 9.01 9.96 -13.26
CA SER A 169 7.71 9.30 -13.38
C SER A 169 7.51 8.34 -12.20
N ASP A 170 6.32 8.36 -11.60
CA ASP A 170 5.90 7.46 -10.53
C ASP A 170 4.76 6.55 -11.01
N TYR A 171 5.02 5.24 -11.03
CA TYR A 171 4.08 4.21 -11.47
C TYR A 171 3.44 3.43 -10.31
N CYS A 172 3.84 3.71 -9.06
CA CYS A 172 3.44 2.97 -7.86
C CYS A 172 2.85 3.88 -6.77
N LYS A 173 2.28 5.02 -7.15
CA LYS A 173 1.71 6.06 -6.26
C LYS A 173 0.83 5.57 -5.09
N TYR A 174 0.25 4.36 -5.19
CA TYR A 174 -0.56 3.75 -4.14
C TYR A 174 0.24 3.20 -2.95
N PHE A 175 1.55 3.00 -3.08
CA PHE A 175 2.38 2.43 -2.02
C PHE A 175 3.84 2.89 -2.01
N PHE A 176 4.29 3.57 -3.06
CA PHE A 176 5.67 4.05 -3.19
C PHE A 176 5.70 5.55 -3.42
N LYS A 177 6.76 6.22 -2.94
CA LYS A 177 7.07 7.62 -3.26
C LYS A 177 8.48 7.71 -3.85
N CYS A 178 8.58 8.27 -5.06
CA CYS A 178 9.85 8.46 -5.77
C CYS A 178 10.67 9.66 -5.28
N ASP A 179 10.09 10.59 -4.51
CA ASP A 179 10.87 11.67 -3.91
C ASP A 179 11.99 11.10 -3.01
N GLN A 180 13.24 11.41 -3.36
CA GLN A 180 14.44 10.98 -2.65
C GLN A 180 14.52 11.52 -1.22
N ASN A 181 13.69 12.50 -0.84
CA ASN A 181 13.50 12.89 0.56
C ASN A 181 12.95 11.79 1.44
N TYR A 182 12.30 10.79 0.87
CA TYR A 182 11.82 9.62 1.59
C TYR A 182 12.80 8.44 1.56
N ASN A 183 14.05 8.62 1.09
CA ASN A 183 15.06 7.56 1.14
C ASN A 183 15.28 7.10 2.59
N PRO A 184 15.13 5.79 2.91
CA PRO A 184 15.25 5.26 4.28
C PRO A 184 16.59 5.59 4.95
N TYR A 185 17.64 5.82 4.16
CA TYR A 185 18.95 6.24 4.67
C TYR A 185 18.91 7.58 5.41
N LYS A 186 18.03 8.50 5.02
CA LYS A 186 17.86 9.78 5.71
C LYS A 186 17.38 9.59 7.15
N LEU A 187 16.43 8.67 7.39
CA LEU A 187 16.00 8.34 8.74
C LEU A 187 17.05 7.51 9.48
N TYR A 188 17.69 6.55 8.83
CA TYR A 188 18.77 5.75 9.43
C TYR A 188 19.89 6.63 10.03
N THR A 189 20.32 7.63 9.27
CA THR A 189 21.37 8.59 9.70
C THR A 189 20.86 9.53 10.78
N LYS A 190 19.67 10.11 10.61
CA LYS A 190 19.06 11.02 11.58
C LYS A 190 18.81 10.37 12.94
N LEU A 191 18.40 9.10 12.97
CA LEU A 191 18.20 8.31 14.19
C LEU A 191 19.50 7.70 14.75
N ASN A 192 20.64 7.91 14.07
CA ASN A 192 21.93 7.35 14.46
C ASN A 192 21.89 5.81 14.65
N CYS A 193 21.17 5.12 13.77
CA CYS A 193 20.89 3.69 13.90
C CYS A 193 22.15 2.81 13.93
N SER A 194 23.26 3.28 13.34
CA SER A 194 24.56 2.61 13.41
C SER A 194 25.15 2.50 14.82
N LYS A 195 24.73 3.36 15.76
CA LYS A 195 25.13 3.28 17.17
C LYS A 195 24.16 2.50 18.03
N VAL A 196 22.88 2.49 17.63
CA VAL A 196 21.79 1.84 18.37
C VAL A 196 21.81 0.34 18.13
N LEU A 197 22.05 -0.07 16.88
CA LEU A 197 22.21 -1.46 16.51
C LEU A 197 23.65 -1.88 16.81
N SER A 198 23.82 -3.05 17.43
CA SER A 198 25.15 -3.61 17.74
C SER A 198 26.05 -3.66 16.49
N SER A 199 27.36 -3.56 16.71
CA SER A 199 28.43 -3.42 15.70
C SER A 199 28.52 -4.51 14.63
N ASP A 200 27.71 -5.56 14.75
CA ASP A 200 27.75 -6.74 13.88
C ASP A 200 26.84 -6.60 12.65
N ASN A 201 26.02 -5.54 12.59
CA ASN A 201 25.20 -5.25 11.42
C ASN A 201 26.00 -4.42 10.41
N GLU A 202 26.05 -4.89 9.17
CA GLU A 202 26.59 -4.13 8.04
C GLU A 202 25.95 -2.75 7.99
N LYS A 203 26.77 -1.70 7.83
CA LYS A 203 26.26 -0.33 7.79
C LYS A 203 25.36 -0.19 6.58
N MET A 204 24.14 0.28 6.82
CA MET A 204 23.20 0.54 5.74
C MET A 204 23.75 1.64 4.83
N GLU A 205 23.71 1.43 3.52
CA GLU A 205 24.09 2.43 2.52
C GLU A 205 22.88 3.13 1.93
N GLU A 206 23.09 4.36 1.45
CA GLU A 206 22.09 5.12 0.71
C GLU A 206 21.78 4.46 -0.63
N VAL A 207 20.50 4.25 -0.91
CA VAL A 207 20.05 3.74 -2.20
C VAL A 207 20.22 4.82 -3.24
N LYS A 208 21.11 4.60 -4.21
CA LYS A 208 21.35 5.52 -5.32
C LYS A 208 20.35 5.27 -6.44
N ILE A 209 19.87 6.36 -7.05
CA ILE A 209 19.04 6.29 -8.24
C ILE A 209 19.90 6.20 -9.50
N THR A 210 19.34 5.55 -10.53
CA THR A 210 19.92 5.52 -11.87
C THR A 210 19.15 6.49 -12.75
N LEU A 211 19.83 7.47 -13.34
CA LEU A 211 19.21 8.38 -14.30
C LEU A 211 19.11 7.70 -15.67
N VAL A 212 18.02 7.98 -16.39
CA VAL A 212 17.77 7.43 -17.74
C VAL A 212 18.95 7.69 -18.69
N GLN A 213 19.55 8.88 -18.63
CA GLN A 213 20.71 9.25 -19.44
C GLN A 213 21.95 8.37 -19.19
N ASP A 214 22.12 7.83 -17.98
CA ASP A 214 23.28 7.03 -17.63
C ASP A 214 23.07 5.56 -18.02
N TYR A 215 21.82 5.10 -18.08
CA TYR A 215 21.47 3.80 -18.64
C TYR A 215 21.83 3.68 -20.13
N TYR A 216 21.60 4.74 -20.92
CA TYR A 216 21.95 4.74 -22.34
C TYR A 216 23.47 4.78 -22.60
N LYS A 217 24.26 5.38 -21.71
CA LYS A 217 25.73 5.44 -21.85
C LYS A 217 26.39 4.08 -21.63
N VAL A 218 25.77 3.20 -20.83
CA VAL A 218 26.29 1.86 -20.52
C VAL A 218 25.93 0.83 -21.59
N ASN A 219 24.79 1.00 -22.27
CA ASN A 219 24.25 0.01 -23.21
C ASN A 219 24.51 0.30 -24.70
N ILE A 220 25.26 1.36 -25.04
CA ILE A 220 25.60 1.75 -26.42
C ILE A 220 27.14 1.70 -26.67
N ASN A 221 27.93 1.29 -25.68
CA ASN A 221 29.36 0.98 -25.81
C ASN A 221 29.60 -0.53 -25.66
#